data_AF-A0A2D8VFX3-F1
#
_entry.id   AF-A0A2D8VFX3-F1
#
_cell.length_a   1.000
_cell.length_b   1.000
_cell.length_c   1.000
_cell.angle_alpha   90.00
_cell.angle_beta   90.00
_cell.angle_gamma   90.00
#
_symmetry.space_group_name_H-M   'P 1'
#
loop_
_entity.id
_entity.type
_entity.pdbx_description
1 polymer ?
#
loop_
_entity_poly.entity_id
_entity_poly.type
_entity_poly.pdbx_seq_one_letter_code
_entity_poly.pdbx_strand_id
1 'polypeptide(L)'
;MISYLPSSEEWCDYCRMMVPCITGQQPDEISTKKDIERVRRFLGDPGTTPQQIWNRIRDCEGDEGDWCWNTSPTRQEWITDRPREWRLLDEDIEYLSNPGGERPPLEQRRRLQIGGVLPDGSHLSWASGCFYLDGVRIAVPFLGLSKILNSGFDVSLVDWKKILFSVNLSLKRFNGYEAGPLTEKSALIHPVHMLLFGNAPTDRWAAMMVRRHSRGIKEIPIEAVERTEWMGRWLEWIGENKELARPEARDSVTVPHSLFISKGGRLQLRVRRSHGWRKLEVGSHPLIWSKIVTWALSPPNHPQRQRLTCIQQSTFADSDSPMIGPDEKRGIGLLRSVVESSEMAEIEPDLKSIKVTGTSGLSYLVTPGSGGHGSRFSVWPKGRNRAADIETVRGRGHAPPICIVETPDLKRLVAGDAVASVVMALLDDMSSRRRIDTLRNHISRTTREEQERANPEIAQMNEARWFRRRLRQNRVADRVRRYTEAFPLLWGALLRLPLGERMIFGAMRGDEPNISFDGCQTQFRTRNMAERRAIYRMLEDSGWVRDQIEEGVRDEQRIYIRTGTGERDLGEVVREISQILEPELMVDERIMLIQRQLWTYFERENPGPSALLPGMDREIA
;
A
#
# COMPACT_ATOMS: atom_id res chain seq x y z
N MET A 1 0.71 -13.88 49.73
CA MET A 1 -0.21 -12.77 50.05
C MET A 1 -0.14 -11.81 48.87
N ILE A 2 -1.06 -11.94 47.93
CA ILE A 2 -0.99 -11.30 46.61
C ILE A 2 -1.56 -9.89 46.77
N SER A 3 -0.71 -8.88 46.71
CA SER A 3 -1.08 -7.48 46.76
C SER A 3 -1.94 -7.13 45.55
N TYR A 4 -3.17 -6.75 45.86
CA TYR A 4 -4.17 -6.22 44.97
C TYR A 4 -3.68 -4.89 44.37
N LEU A 5 -3.80 -4.73 43.05
CA LEU A 5 -3.66 -3.42 42.40
C LEU A 5 -4.78 -2.51 42.90
N PRO A 6 -4.48 -1.39 43.58
CA PRO A 6 -5.47 -0.45 44.10
C PRO A 6 -6.16 0.31 42.97
N SER A 7 -7.37 0.77 43.27
CA SER A 7 -8.31 1.45 42.40
C SER A 7 -7.94 2.92 42.06
N SER A 8 -6.70 3.21 41.63
CA SER A 8 -6.30 4.57 41.22
C SER A 8 -5.13 4.68 40.20
N GLU A 9 -4.81 3.66 39.42
CA GLU A 9 -3.59 3.68 38.58
C GLU A 9 -3.87 4.07 37.13
N GLU A 10 -3.54 5.32 36.77
CA GLU A 10 -3.29 5.68 35.38
C GLU A 10 -2.26 4.72 34.78
N TRP A 11 -2.59 4.06 33.67
CA TRP A 11 -1.63 3.30 32.88
C TRP A 11 -0.38 4.18 32.63
N CYS A 12 0.81 3.70 32.96
CA CYS A 12 2.05 4.44 32.67
C CYS A 12 2.25 4.58 31.15
N ASP A 13 3.07 5.55 30.71
CA ASP A 13 3.24 5.86 29.29
C ASP A 13 3.74 4.67 28.46
N TYR A 14 4.62 3.84 29.04
CA TYR A 14 5.08 2.59 28.42
C TYR A 14 3.91 1.64 28.13
N CYS A 15 3.02 1.47 29.10
CA CYS A 15 1.83 0.64 28.91
C CYS A 15 0.87 1.29 27.90
N ARG A 16 0.63 2.61 27.96
CA ARG A 16 -0.23 3.31 27.00
C ARG A 16 0.24 3.13 25.55
N MET A 17 1.56 3.06 25.35
CA MET A 17 2.18 2.83 24.06
C MET A 17 2.17 1.36 23.63
N MET A 18 2.51 0.42 24.52
CA MET A 18 2.72 -0.99 24.16
C MET A 18 1.44 -1.83 24.17
N VAL A 19 0.50 -1.55 25.07
CA VAL A 19 -0.75 -2.34 25.21
C VAL A 19 -1.55 -2.41 23.90
N PRO A 20 -1.70 -1.34 23.11
CA PRO A 20 -2.34 -1.42 21.80
C PRO A 20 -1.67 -2.38 20.82
N CYS A 21 -0.33 -2.45 20.78
CA CYS A 21 0.35 -3.35 19.85
C CYS A 21 0.20 -4.84 20.26
N ILE A 22 0.22 -5.11 21.57
CA ILE A 22 0.07 -6.44 22.16
C ILE A 22 -1.37 -6.93 21.99
N THR A 23 -2.32 -6.17 22.50
CA THR A 23 -3.72 -6.60 22.64
C THR A 23 -4.58 -6.22 21.44
N GLY A 24 -4.21 -5.18 20.70
CA GLY A 24 -5.03 -4.57 19.66
C GLY A 24 -6.17 -3.71 20.20
N GLN A 25 -6.08 -3.26 21.45
CA GLN A 25 -7.07 -2.43 22.15
C GLN A 25 -6.36 -1.34 22.95
N GLN A 26 -6.99 -0.19 23.11
CA GLN A 26 -6.43 0.86 23.95
C GLN A 26 -6.51 0.46 25.44
N PRO A 27 -5.60 0.95 26.30
CA PRO A 27 -5.57 0.55 27.71
C PRO A 27 -6.86 0.87 28.48
N ASP A 28 -7.52 1.98 28.14
CA ASP A 28 -8.82 2.42 28.64
C ASP A 28 -9.99 1.52 28.19
N GLU A 29 -9.81 0.77 27.10
CA GLU A 29 -10.80 -0.21 26.62
C GLU A 29 -10.67 -1.57 27.33
N ILE A 30 -9.62 -1.80 28.12
CA ILE A 30 -9.41 -3.07 28.82
C ILE A 30 -10.38 -3.19 30.00
N SER A 31 -11.25 -4.20 29.96
CA SER A 31 -12.23 -4.43 31.02
C SER A 31 -11.55 -4.78 32.33
N THR A 32 -11.97 -4.12 33.40
CA THR A 32 -11.50 -4.44 34.75
C THR A 32 -12.04 -5.78 35.22
N LYS A 33 -11.42 -6.40 36.24
CA LYS A 33 -11.93 -7.63 36.85
C LYS A 33 -13.38 -7.47 37.33
N LYS A 34 -13.71 -6.30 37.90
CA LYS A 34 -15.07 -5.96 38.36
C LYS A 34 -16.06 -5.92 37.19
N ASP A 35 -15.67 -5.36 36.04
CA ASP A 35 -16.51 -5.33 34.84
C ASP A 35 -16.73 -6.73 34.26
N ILE A 36 -15.68 -7.55 34.26
CA ILE A 36 -15.75 -8.95 33.82
C ILE A 36 -16.73 -9.73 34.69
N GLU A 37 -16.59 -9.67 36.01
CA GLU A 37 -17.49 -10.35 36.94
C GLU A 37 -18.94 -9.84 36.81
N ARG A 38 -19.14 -8.54 36.61
CA ARG A 38 -20.48 -7.94 36.40
C ARG A 38 -21.12 -8.48 35.13
N VAL A 39 -20.38 -8.55 34.01
CA VAL A 39 -20.92 -9.04 32.73
C VAL A 39 -21.14 -10.55 32.75
N ARG A 40 -20.29 -11.34 33.40
CA ARG A 40 -20.52 -12.78 33.57
C ARG A 40 -21.79 -13.05 34.39
N ARG A 41 -21.98 -12.33 35.51
CA ARG A 41 -23.22 -12.39 36.31
C ARG A 41 -24.46 -11.99 35.50
N PHE A 42 -24.36 -10.94 34.68
CA PHE A 42 -25.46 -10.52 33.80
C PHE A 42 -25.87 -11.62 32.80
N LEU A 43 -24.93 -12.42 32.30
CA LEU A 43 -25.22 -13.57 31.43
C LEU A 43 -25.59 -14.85 32.20
N GLY A 44 -25.66 -14.77 33.54
CA GLY A 44 -25.91 -15.89 34.44
C GLY A 44 -24.76 -16.92 34.47
N ASP A 45 -23.53 -16.41 34.51
CA ASP A 45 -22.26 -17.13 34.65
C ASP A 45 -22.09 -18.28 33.63
N PRO A 46 -22.05 -17.95 32.32
CA PRO A 46 -21.86 -18.95 31.28
C PRO A 46 -20.46 -19.58 31.33
N GLY A 47 -20.39 -20.84 30.89
CA GLY A 47 -19.13 -21.48 30.49
C GLY A 47 -18.53 -20.80 29.25
N THR A 48 -17.41 -21.34 28.74
CA THR A 48 -16.68 -20.76 27.59
C THR A 48 -17.14 -21.31 26.22
N THR A 49 -18.18 -22.14 26.20
CA THR A 49 -18.75 -22.75 24.99
C THR A 49 -19.56 -21.72 24.20
N PRO A 50 -19.26 -21.48 22.90
CA PRO A 50 -19.93 -20.43 22.13
C PRO A 50 -21.46 -20.55 22.08
N GLN A 51 -22.00 -21.76 21.90
CA GLN A 51 -23.44 -21.99 21.83
C GLN A 51 -24.16 -21.63 23.15
N GLN A 52 -23.55 -21.98 24.29
CA GLN A 52 -24.10 -21.61 25.61
C GLN A 52 -24.12 -20.08 25.77
N ILE A 53 -23.03 -19.41 25.40
CA ILE A 53 -22.92 -17.94 25.50
C ILE A 53 -23.96 -17.26 24.60
N TRP A 54 -24.12 -17.72 23.36
CA TRP A 54 -25.11 -17.16 22.44
C TRP A 54 -26.55 -17.34 22.93
N ASN A 55 -26.88 -18.50 23.51
CA ASN A 55 -28.18 -18.72 24.13
C ASN A 55 -28.39 -17.78 25.33
N ARG A 56 -27.37 -17.59 26.19
CA ARG A 56 -27.45 -16.63 27.30
C ARG A 56 -27.60 -15.19 26.84
N ILE A 57 -26.96 -14.79 25.73
CA ILE A 57 -27.14 -13.45 25.15
C ILE A 57 -28.56 -13.28 24.58
N ARG A 58 -29.12 -14.32 23.94
CA ARG A 58 -30.51 -14.29 23.49
C ARG A 58 -31.46 -14.10 24.66
N ASP A 59 -31.27 -14.89 25.71
CA ASP A 59 -32.19 -15.02 26.85
C ASP A 59 -31.92 -13.96 27.95
N CYS A 60 -30.88 -13.12 27.82
CA CYS A 60 -30.58 -12.11 28.83
C CYS A 60 -31.68 -11.03 28.89
N GLU A 61 -31.92 -10.52 30.10
CA GLU A 61 -32.86 -9.42 30.34
C GLU A 61 -32.47 -8.15 29.58
N GLY A 62 -33.47 -7.41 29.12
CA GLY A 62 -33.31 -6.14 28.39
C GLY A 62 -34.04 -6.13 27.05
N ASP A 63 -34.74 -5.04 26.79
CA ASP A 63 -35.50 -4.71 25.57
C ASP A 63 -34.60 -4.15 24.45
N GLU A 64 -33.28 -4.10 24.69
CA GLU A 64 -32.27 -3.48 23.83
C GLU A 64 -32.26 -4.03 22.38
N GLY A 65 -32.73 -5.27 22.19
CA GLY A 65 -32.83 -5.93 20.89
C GLY A 65 -34.24 -5.98 20.31
N ASP A 66 -35.26 -5.56 21.05
CA ASP A 66 -36.67 -5.81 20.74
C ASP A 66 -37.19 -4.95 19.58
N TRP A 67 -36.48 -3.88 19.25
CA TRP A 67 -36.75 -3.08 18.05
C TRP A 67 -36.76 -3.91 16.76
N CYS A 68 -36.14 -5.11 16.76
CA CYS A 68 -36.21 -6.01 15.61
C CYS A 68 -37.60 -6.59 15.35
N TRP A 69 -38.51 -6.55 16.34
CA TRP A 69 -39.88 -7.06 16.22
C TRP A 69 -40.89 -6.01 15.74
N ASN A 70 -40.46 -4.75 15.63
CA ASN A 70 -41.32 -3.63 15.26
C ASN A 70 -41.36 -3.46 13.74
N THR A 71 -41.84 -4.48 13.03
CA THR A 71 -41.94 -4.46 11.56
C THR A 71 -42.76 -3.27 11.10
N SER A 72 -42.12 -2.41 10.31
CA SER A 72 -42.81 -1.40 9.51
C SER A 72 -42.96 -1.98 8.10
N PRO A 73 -44.16 -2.43 7.69
CA PRO A 73 -44.32 -3.08 6.39
C PRO A 73 -43.86 -2.13 5.29
N THR A 74 -42.82 -2.54 4.55
CA THR A 74 -42.32 -1.73 3.44
C THR A 74 -43.22 -1.97 2.24
N ARG A 75 -44.07 -0.99 1.90
CA ARG A 75 -44.90 -1.05 0.71
C ARG A 75 -44.07 -0.65 -0.51
N GLN A 76 -43.52 -1.64 -1.21
CA GLN A 76 -42.86 -1.42 -2.50
C GLN A 76 -43.86 -1.52 -3.65
N GLU A 77 -43.77 -0.58 -4.57
CA GLU A 77 -44.47 -0.63 -5.85
C GLU A 77 -43.56 -1.31 -6.87
N TRP A 78 -44.03 -2.42 -7.43
CA TRP A 78 -43.28 -3.19 -8.42
C TRP A 78 -43.68 -2.74 -9.81
N ILE A 79 -42.70 -2.51 -10.68
CA ILE A 79 -42.93 -2.15 -12.09
C ILE A 79 -43.64 -3.29 -12.84
N THR A 80 -43.36 -4.53 -12.42
CA THR A 80 -43.93 -5.78 -12.94
C THR A 80 -44.59 -6.55 -11.80
N ASP A 81 -44.48 -7.87 -11.80
CA ASP A 81 -44.93 -8.71 -10.68
C ASP A 81 -44.02 -8.61 -9.46
N ARG A 82 -44.61 -8.85 -8.28
CA ARG A 82 -43.88 -8.97 -7.01
C ARG A 82 -42.87 -10.12 -7.14
N PRO A 83 -41.57 -9.90 -6.85
CA PRO A 83 -40.59 -10.97 -6.85
C PRO A 83 -40.95 -12.07 -5.85
N ARG A 84 -40.50 -13.29 -6.13
CA ARG A 84 -40.64 -14.43 -5.22
C ARG A 84 -40.00 -14.16 -3.86
N GLU A 85 -40.36 -14.97 -2.87
CA GLU A 85 -39.69 -14.96 -1.57
C GLU A 85 -38.18 -15.17 -1.72
N TRP A 86 -37.42 -14.43 -0.92
CA TRP A 86 -35.96 -14.56 -0.91
C TRP A 86 -35.56 -15.93 -0.38
N ARG A 87 -34.85 -16.69 -1.20
CA ARG A 87 -34.28 -17.98 -0.82
C ARG A 87 -33.03 -18.25 -1.65
N LEU A 88 -32.02 -18.83 -1.02
CA LEU A 88 -30.82 -19.30 -1.69
C LEU A 88 -30.89 -20.82 -1.87
N LEU A 89 -30.51 -21.29 -3.06
CA LEU A 89 -30.25 -22.71 -3.33
C LEU A 89 -28.81 -23.07 -2.93
N ASP A 90 -28.51 -24.35 -2.81
CA ASP A 90 -27.15 -24.80 -2.46
C ASP A 90 -26.10 -24.34 -3.49
N GLU A 91 -26.45 -24.37 -4.78
CA GLU A 91 -25.62 -23.83 -5.86
C GLU A 91 -25.38 -22.31 -5.71
N ASP A 92 -26.33 -21.55 -5.17
CA ASP A 92 -26.18 -20.12 -4.90
C ASP A 92 -25.22 -19.87 -3.75
N ILE A 93 -25.34 -20.68 -2.69
CA ILE A 93 -24.46 -20.61 -1.52
C ILE A 93 -23.01 -20.90 -1.91
N GLU A 94 -22.79 -21.93 -2.74
CA GLU A 94 -21.46 -22.30 -3.22
C GLU A 94 -20.83 -21.15 -4.01
N TYR A 95 -21.57 -20.60 -4.98
CA TYR A 95 -21.11 -19.47 -5.78
C TYR A 95 -20.82 -18.22 -4.95
N LEU A 96 -21.73 -17.84 -4.04
CA LEU A 96 -21.56 -16.66 -3.17
C LEU A 96 -20.41 -16.81 -2.17
N SER A 97 -20.10 -18.04 -1.76
CA SER A 97 -18.97 -18.34 -0.86
C SER A 97 -17.62 -18.29 -1.58
N ASN A 98 -17.60 -18.46 -2.91
CA ASN A 98 -16.41 -18.41 -3.74
C ASN A 98 -16.62 -17.59 -5.04
N PRO A 99 -16.79 -16.27 -4.97
CA PRO A 99 -17.17 -15.44 -6.12
C PRO A 99 -16.07 -15.28 -7.20
N GLY A 100 -14.89 -15.86 -6.98
CA GLY A 100 -13.79 -15.92 -7.95
C GLY A 100 -13.65 -17.27 -8.67
N GLY A 101 -14.58 -18.20 -8.43
CA GLY A 101 -14.64 -19.49 -9.10
C GLY A 101 -15.19 -19.44 -10.53
N GLU A 102 -15.62 -20.60 -11.02
CA GLU A 102 -16.22 -20.72 -12.36
C GLU A 102 -17.49 -19.86 -12.47
N ARG A 103 -17.70 -19.29 -13.66
CA ARG A 103 -18.84 -18.39 -13.89
C ARG A 103 -20.14 -19.20 -13.83
N PRO A 104 -21.09 -18.85 -12.95
CA PRO A 104 -22.31 -19.62 -12.80
C PRO A 104 -23.20 -19.53 -14.06
N PRO A 105 -24.07 -20.53 -14.30
CA PRO A 105 -25.04 -20.54 -15.38
C PRO A 105 -25.86 -19.24 -15.45
N LEU A 106 -26.30 -18.88 -16.66
CA LEU A 106 -27.05 -17.63 -16.89
C LEU A 106 -28.33 -17.57 -16.04
N GLU A 107 -29.02 -18.69 -15.87
CA GLU A 107 -30.26 -18.78 -15.09
C GLU A 107 -30.02 -18.47 -13.60
N GLN A 108 -28.99 -19.09 -13.01
CA GLN A 108 -28.56 -18.82 -11.64
C GLN A 108 -28.23 -17.33 -11.44
N ARG A 109 -27.49 -16.73 -12.38
CA ARG A 109 -27.15 -15.30 -12.34
C ARG A 109 -28.39 -14.41 -12.40
N ARG A 110 -29.33 -14.72 -13.30
CA ARG A 110 -30.60 -13.98 -13.42
C ARG A 110 -31.42 -14.12 -12.14
N ARG A 111 -31.50 -15.31 -11.54
CA ARG A 111 -32.18 -15.53 -10.26
C ARG A 111 -31.60 -14.64 -9.16
N LEU A 112 -30.28 -14.62 -8.99
CA LEU A 112 -29.61 -13.79 -7.99
C LEU A 112 -29.79 -12.29 -8.27
N GLN A 113 -29.76 -11.88 -9.54
CA GLN A 113 -29.96 -10.49 -9.95
C GLN A 113 -31.39 -10.00 -9.74
N ILE A 114 -32.39 -10.83 -10.04
CA ILE A 114 -33.81 -10.55 -9.76
C ILE A 114 -34.02 -10.50 -8.23
N GLY A 115 -33.34 -11.36 -7.49
CA GLY A 115 -33.43 -11.43 -6.03
C GLY A 115 -34.79 -11.98 -5.57
N GLY A 116 -35.19 -11.55 -4.38
CA GLY A 116 -36.47 -11.91 -3.78
C GLY A 116 -36.88 -10.98 -2.65
N VAL A 117 -38.11 -11.15 -2.18
CA VAL A 117 -38.70 -10.36 -1.10
C VAL A 117 -38.50 -11.05 0.24
N LEU A 118 -38.02 -10.32 1.23
CA LEU A 118 -37.90 -10.75 2.62
C LEU A 118 -39.27 -10.69 3.33
N PRO A 119 -39.45 -11.36 4.48
CA PRO A 119 -40.74 -11.40 5.18
C PRO A 119 -41.36 -10.03 5.52
N ASP A 120 -40.54 -9.00 5.71
CA ASP A 120 -40.97 -7.61 5.99
C ASP A 120 -41.38 -6.81 4.74
N GLY A 121 -41.29 -7.43 3.56
CA GLY A 121 -41.57 -6.80 2.26
C GLY A 121 -40.36 -6.13 1.60
N SER A 122 -39.19 -6.11 2.24
CA SER A 122 -37.96 -5.55 1.65
C SER A 122 -37.39 -6.43 0.54
N HIS A 123 -36.74 -5.81 -0.44
CA HIS A 123 -36.20 -6.49 -1.63
C HIS A 123 -34.71 -6.72 -1.47
N LEU A 124 -34.27 -7.98 -1.54
CA LEU A 124 -32.85 -8.34 -1.49
C LEU A 124 -32.42 -9.01 -2.80
N SER A 125 -31.41 -8.44 -3.44
CA SER A 125 -30.82 -8.96 -4.70
C SER A 125 -29.30 -8.99 -4.66
N TRP A 126 -28.69 -9.77 -5.56
CA TRP A 126 -27.25 -9.87 -5.75
C TRP A 126 -26.88 -9.60 -7.20
N ALA A 127 -26.16 -8.50 -7.43
CA ALA A 127 -25.73 -8.10 -8.76
C ALA A 127 -24.30 -7.56 -8.71
N SER A 128 -23.53 -7.78 -9.77
CA SER A 128 -22.18 -7.21 -9.94
C SER A 128 -21.26 -7.43 -8.71
N GLY A 129 -21.37 -8.59 -8.06
CA GLY A 129 -20.56 -8.95 -6.89
C GLY A 129 -20.97 -8.25 -5.59
N CYS A 130 -22.17 -7.66 -5.51
CA CYS A 130 -22.66 -6.94 -4.33
C CYS A 130 -24.13 -7.27 -4.03
N PHE A 131 -24.51 -7.23 -2.75
CA PHE A 131 -25.92 -7.29 -2.34
C PHE A 131 -26.54 -5.90 -2.39
N TYR A 132 -27.81 -5.85 -2.77
CA TYR A 132 -28.62 -4.65 -2.77
C TYR A 132 -29.91 -4.91 -1.99
N LEU A 133 -30.18 -4.07 -1.00
CA LEU A 133 -31.42 -4.05 -0.22
C LEU A 133 -32.18 -2.79 -0.59
N ASP A 134 -33.36 -2.94 -1.20
CA ASP A 134 -34.18 -1.82 -1.70
C ASP A 134 -33.38 -0.88 -2.62
N GLY A 135 -32.47 -1.45 -3.42
CA GLY A 135 -31.57 -0.70 -4.30
C GLY A 135 -30.31 -0.13 -3.63
N VAL A 136 -30.19 -0.23 -2.31
CA VAL A 136 -29.01 0.23 -1.55
C VAL A 136 -27.99 -0.87 -1.41
N ARG A 137 -26.73 -0.59 -1.75
CA ARG A 137 -25.65 -1.57 -1.63
C ARG A 137 -25.34 -1.87 -0.15
N ILE A 138 -25.43 -3.14 0.22
CA ILE A 138 -25.15 -3.59 1.59
C ILE A 138 -24.26 -4.84 1.63
N ALA A 139 -23.62 -5.08 2.77
CA ALA A 139 -22.96 -6.33 3.08
C ALA A 139 -23.93 -7.23 3.86
N VAL A 140 -24.16 -8.46 3.39
CA VAL A 140 -25.14 -9.38 3.98
C VAL A 140 -24.45 -10.67 4.45
N PRO A 141 -24.61 -11.07 5.72
CA PRO A 141 -24.22 -12.40 6.18
C PRO A 141 -25.21 -13.46 5.65
N PHE A 142 -25.17 -13.72 4.34
CA PHE A 142 -26.19 -14.49 3.60
C PHE A 142 -26.39 -15.93 4.11
N LEU A 143 -25.34 -16.59 4.61
CA LEU A 143 -25.47 -17.93 5.21
C LEU A 143 -26.22 -17.86 6.53
N GLY A 144 -25.90 -16.89 7.37
CA GLY A 144 -26.60 -16.68 8.64
C GLY A 144 -28.07 -16.29 8.42
N LEU A 145 -28.32 -15.44 7.42
CA LEU A 145 -29.66 -15.01 7.03
C LEU A 145 -30.48 -16.20 6.53
N SER A 146 -29.91 -17.02 5.63
CA SER A 146 -30.55 -18.22 5.12
C SER A 146 -30.87 -19.24 6.22
N LYS A 147 -29.96 -19.44 7.20
CA LYS A 147 -30.23 -20.29 8.37
C LYS A 147 -31.40 -19.79 9.20
N ILE A 148 -31.53 -18.47 9.40
CA ILE A 148 -32.63 -17.91 10.18
C ILE A 148 -33.95 -18.03 9.41
N LEU A 149 -33.97 -17.68 8.12
CA LEU A 149 -35.19 -17.72 7.31
C LEU A 149 -35.70 -19.15 7.08
N ASN A 150 -34.81 -20.14 7.03
CA ASN A 150 -35.18 -21.56 6.95
C ASN A 150 -35.38 -22.22 8.32
N SER A 151 -35.29 -21.47 9.42
CA SER A 151 -35.55 -22.01 10.75
C SER A 151 -37.06 -22.21 10.97
N GLY A 152 -37.44 -23.10 11.89
CA GLY A 152 -38.85 -23.29 12.28
C GLY A 152 -39.45 -22.15 13.12
N PHE A 153 -38.77 -21.01 13.20
CA PHE A 153 -39.17 -19.84 13.99
C PHE A 153 -39.98 -18.86 13.12
N ASP A 154 -41.02 -18.24 13.67
CA ASP A 154 -41.81 -17.24 12.94
C ASP A 154 -41.03 -15.94 12.75
N VAL A 155 -40.54 -15.73 11.53
CA VAL A 155 -39.75 -14.58 11.12
C VAL A 155 -40.58 -13.47 10.46
N SER A 156 -41.92 -13.59 10.44
CA SER A 156 -42.81 -12.62 9.78
C SER A 156 -42.82 -11.25 10.45
N LEU A 157 -42.67 -11.24 11.78
CA LEU A 157 -42.62 -10.03 12.61
C LEU A 157 -41.22 -9.42 12.73
N VAL A 158 -40.24 -9.89 11.95
CA VAL A 158 -38.87 -9.36 12.01
C VAL A 158 -38.70 -8.21 11.02
N ASP A 159 -38.22 -7.06 11.47
CA ASP A 159 -37.80 -5.93 10.63
C ASP A 159 -36.41 -6.18 10.03
N TRP A 160 -36.38 -6.96 8.95
CA TRP A 160 -35.16 -7.37 8.27
C TRP A 160 -34.39 -6.19 7.69
N LYS A 161 -35.11 -5.19 7.18
CA LYS A 161 -34.55 -3.96 6.67
C LYS A 161 -33.67 -3.26 7.71
N LYS A 162 -34.20 -2.99 8.90
CA LYS A 162 -33.43 -2.35 9.99
C LYS A 162 -32.25 -3.22 10.44
N ILE A 163 -32.44 -4.53 10.59
CA ILE A 163 -31.37 -5.44 11.00
C ILE A 163 -30.22 -5.40 9.99
N LEU A 164 -30.51 -5.57 8.69
CA LEU A 164 -29.49 -5.67 7.67
C LEU A 164 -28.75 -4.34 7.45
N PHE A 165 -29.44 -3.20 7.53
CA PHE A 165 -28.77 -1.91 7.51
C PHE A 165 -27.88 -1.69 8.73
N SER A 166 -28.34 -2.06 9.93
CA SER A 166 -27.55 -1.93 11.16
C SER A 166 -26.33 -2.87 11.13
N VAL A 167 -26.48 -4.11 10.65
CA VAL A 167 -25.35 -5.03 10.39
C VAL A 167 -24.38 -4.40 9.40
N ASN A 168 -24.85 -3.94 8.24
CA ASN A 168 -24.00 -3.31 7.23
C ASN A 168 -23.23 -2.09 7.77
N LEU A 169 -23.86 -1.27 8.60
CA LEU A 169 -23.23 -0.12 9.24
C LEU A 169 -22.13 -0.55 10.22
N SER A 170 -22.39 -1.58 11.04
CA SER A 170 -21.43 -2.10 12.02
C SER A 170 -20.16 -2.72 11.40
N LEU A 171 -20.23 -3.10 10.11
CA LEU A 171 -19.13 -3.69 9.35
C LEU A 171 -18.26 -2.63 8.65
N LYS A 172 -18.67 -1.36 8.64
CA LYS A 172 -17.92 -0.29 7.98
C LYS A 172 -16.69 0.08 8.80
N ARG A 173 -15.57 0.35 8.11
CA ARG A 173 -14.28 0.65 8.74
C ARG A 173 -13.79 2.03 8.32
N PHE A 174 -13.66 2.95 9.28
CA PHE A 174 -13.15 4.31 9.04
C PHE A 174 -11.86 4.50 9.80
N ASN A 175 -10.86 4.99 9.08
CA ASN A 175 -9.55 5.19 9.63
C ASN A 175 -9.49 6.49 10.46
N GLY A 176 -9.15 6.36 11.73
CA GLY A 176 -8.76 7.49 12.59
C GLY A 176 -7.27 7.75 12.41
N TYR A 177 -6.89 8.63 11.47
CA TYR A 177 -5.55 9.18 11.29
C TYR A 177 -4.34 8.21 11.11
N GLU A 178 -4.46 6.89 11.24
CA GLU A 178 -3.37 5.92 11.03
C GLU A 178 -3.00 5.88 9.54
N ALA A 179 -1.81 6.34 9.11
CA ALA A 179 -1.38 6.04 7.73
C ALA A 179 -0.82 4.64 7.65
N GLY A 180 -1.71 3.72 7.35
CA GLY A 180 -1.38 2.34 7.07
C GLY A 180 -2.61 1.59 6.59
N PRO A 181 -2.44 0.40 6.00
CA PRO A 181 -3.56 -0.49 5.75
C PRO A 181 -4.23 -0.84 7.09
N LEU A 182 -5.54 -0.58 7.19
CA LEU A 182 -6.32 -0.90 8.40
C LEU A 182 -6.19 -2.38 8.74
N THR A 183 -5.62 -2.68 9.90
CA THR A 183 -5.51 -4.05 10.42
C THR A 183 -6.72 -4.38 11.28
N GLU A 184 -6.88 -5.66 11.64
CA GLU A 184 -7.95 -6.07 12.57
C GLU A 184 -7.82 -5.42 13.95
N LYS A 185 -6.61 -4.93 14.29
CA LYS A 185 -6.26 -4.26 15.55
C LYS A 185 -6.37 -2.73 15.49
N SER A 186 -6.65 -2.15 14.32
CA SER A 186 -6.76 -0.69 14.17
C SER A 186 -7.98 -0.16 14.93
N ALA A 187 -7.80 0.97 15.61
CA ALA A 187 -8.91 1.75 16.14
C ALA A 187 -9.64 2.44 14.97
N LEU A 188 -10.97 2.39 14.99
CA LEU A 188 -11.79 2.93 13.91
C LEU A 188 -12.64 4.09 14.42
N ILE A 189 -12.85 5.10 13.59
CA ILE A 189 -13.88 6.10 13.87
C ILE A 189 -15.23 5.39 13.87
N HIS A 190 -16.05 5.64 14.91
CA HIS A 190 -17.34 4.99 15.06
C HIS A 190 -18.23 5.19 13.82
N PRO A 191 -18.79 4.12 13.21
CA PRO A 191 -19.58 4.23 11.98
C PRO A 191 -20.80 5.16 12.09
N VAL A 192 -21.44 5.23 13.26
CA VAL A 192 -22.58 6.14 13.48
C VAL A 192 -22.16 7.61 13.53
N HIS A 193 -20.98 7.93 14.07
CA HIS A 193 -20.45 9.30 14.01
C HIS A 193 -20.22 9.71 12.55
N MET A 194 -19.68 8.81 11.73
CA MET A 194 -19.51 9.05 10.30
C MET A 194 -20.83 9.13 9.53
N LEU A 195 -21.88 8.41 9.97
CA LEU A 195 -23.22 8.51 9.41
C LEU A 195 -23.86 9.89 9.68
N LEU A 196 -23.70 10.40 10.91
CA LEU A 196 -24.34 11.65 11.36
C LEU A 196 -23.56 12.91 10.95
N PHE A 197 -22.22 12.86 10.97
CA PHE A 197 -21.35 14.03 10.79
C PHE A 197 -20.47 13.97 9.53
N GLY A 198 -20.57 12.90 8.73
CA GLY A 198 -19.72 12.65 7.57
C GLY A 198 -19.98 13.57 6.37
N ASN A 199 -19.60 14.84 6.44
CA ASN A 199 -19.55 15.73 5.27
C ASN A 199 -18.33 15.46 4.38
N ALA A 200 -18.50 15.74 3.08
CA ALA A 200 -17.47 15.53 2.05
C ALA A 200 -16.24 16.41 2.35
N PRO A 201 -15.01 15.92 2.16
CA PRO A 201 -13.83 16.75 2.35
C PRO A 201 -13.86 17.93 1.37
N THR A 202 -13.54 19.12 1.86
CA THR A 202 -13.23 20.31 1.05
C THR A 202 -11.97 20.11 0.19
N ASP A 203 -11.09 19.19 0.59
CA ASP A 203 -9.83 18.91 -0.09
C ASP A 203 -9.93 17.76 -1.12
N ARG A 204 -9.41 18.00 -2.33
CA ARG A 204 -9.52 17.15 -3.52
C ARG A 204 -8.80 15.81 -3.36
N TRP A 205 -7.72 15.77 -2.59
CA TRP A 205 -6.93 14.55 -2.31
C TRP A 205 -7.58 13.69 -1.23
N ALA A 206 -8.07 14.31 -0.15
CA ALA A 206 -8.91 13.66 0.86
C ALA A 206 -10.20 13.11 0.25
N ALA A 207 -10.84 13.85 -0.67
CA ALA A 207 -12.00 13.39 -1.41
C ALA A 207 -11.69 12.17 -2.30
N MET A 208 -10.49 12.07 -2.88
CA MET A 208 -10.07 10.92 -3.69
C MET A 208 -9.83 9.65 -2.83
N MET A 209 -9.26 9.77 -1.63
CA MET A 209 -9.06 8.66 -0.69
C MET A 209 -10.37 8.23 -0.01
N VAL A 210 -11.22 9.19 0.37
CA VAL A 210 -12.60 8.96 0.86
C VAL A 210 -13.45 8.30 -0.24
N ARG A 211 -13.27 8.64 -1.52
CA ARG A 211 -13.95 7.94 -2.64
C ARG A 211 -13.53 6.48 -2.81
N ARG A 212 -12.41 6.02 -2.24
CA ARG A 212 -12.02 4.60 -2.22
C ARG A 212 -12.56 3.83 -1.02
N HIS A 213 -12.72 4.48 0.13
CA HIS A 213 -13.10 3.80 1.39
C HIS A 213 -14.52 4.12 1.91
N SER A 214 -15.15 5.20 1.43
CA SER A 214 -16.43 5.73 1.94
C SER A 214 -17.61 5.62 0.95
N ARG A 215 -17.47 4.86 -0.14
CA ARG A 215 -18.56 4.53 -1.10
C ARG A 215 -19.63 3.59 -0.49
N GLY A 216 -20.21 3.94 0.65
CA GLY A 216 -21.26 3.09 1.24
C GLY A 216 -21.81 3.46 2.61
N ILE A 217 -21.40 4.58 3.25
CA ILE A 217 -22.16 5.13 4.39
C ILE A 217 -23.26 6.08 3.92
N LYS A 218 -22.96 6.95 2.95
CA LYS A 218 -23.94 7.88 2.38
C LYS A 218 -25.08 7.20 1.62
N GLU A 219 -24.99 5.89 1.43
CA GLU A 219 -26.00 5.08 0.77
C GLU A 219 -27.03 4.52 1.76
N ILE A 220 -26.74 4.49 3.08
CA ILE A 220 -27.71 4.04 4.10
C ILE A 220 -28.65 5.20 4.42
N PRO A 221 -29.96 5.11 4.12
CA PRO A 221 -30.93 6.13 4.51
C PRO A 221 -31.06 6.17 6.04
N ILE A 222 -31.05 7.37 6.65
CA ILE A 222 -31.19 7.51 8.10
C ILE A 222 -32.57 6.99 8.54
N GLU A 223 -33.58 7.21 7.71
CA GLU A 223 -34.96 6.74 7.91
C GLU A 223 -35.03 5.21 8.00
N ALA A 224 -34.11 4.51 7.32
CA ALA A 224 -34.08 3.04 7.31
C ALA A 224 -33.53 2.44 8.63
N VAL A 225 -32.97 3.27 9.51
CA VAL A 225 -32.46 2.87 10.83
C VAL A 225 -33.04 3.73 11.97
N GLU A 226 -34.05 4.55 11.65
CA GLU A 226 -34.75 5.36 12.64
C GLU A 226 -35.45 4.47 13.67
N ARG A 227 -35.60 4.96 14.90
CA ARG A 227 -36.24 4.26 16.02
C ARG A 227 -35.55 2.94 16.42
N THR A 228 -34.32 2.73 15.96
CA THR A 228 -33.45 1.73 16.57
C THR A 228 -32.93 2.27 17.89
N GLU A 229 -32.78 1.35 18.85
CA GLU A 229 -32.36 1.69 20.20
C GLU A 229 -30.97 2.34 20.23
N TRP A 230 -30.04 1.85 19.40
CA TRP A 230 -28.70 2.45 19.30
C TRP A 230 -28.74 3.86 18.69
N MET A 231 -29.64 4.16 17.74
CA MET A 231 -29.75 5.50 17.16
C MET A 231 -30.30 6.51 18.17
N GLY A 232 -31.33 6.13 18.94
CA GLY A 232 -31.88 6.97 20.00
C GLY A 232 -30.81 7.43 20.99
N ARG A 233 -29.94 6.50 21.40
CA ARG A 233 -28.80 6.80 22.29
C ARG A 233 -27.78 7.72 21.70
N TRP A 234 -27.53 7.65 20.40
CA TRP A 234 -26.64 8.61 19.75
C TRP A 234 -27.23 10.01 19.77
N LEU A 235 -28.53 10.16 19.53
CA LEU A 235 -29.20 11.45 19.60
C LEU A 235 -29.13 12.05 21.02
N GLU A 236 -29.36 11.23 22.05
CA GLU A 236 -29.20 11.63 23.46
C GLU A 236 -27.75 11.99 23.79
N TRP A 237 -26.81 11.10 23.47
CA TRP A 237 -25.39 11.28 23.73
C TRP A 237 -24.83 12.54 23.07
N ILE A 238 -25.24 12.85 21.83
CA ILE A 238 -24.85 14.08 21.12
C ILE A 238 -25.41 15.32 21.85
N GLY A 239 -26.64 15.24 22.36
CA GLY A 239 -27.26 16.30 23.15
C GLY A 239 -26.47 16.63 24.41
N GLU A 240 -25.98 15.60 25.10
CA GLU A 240 -25.20 15.70 26.33
C GLU A 240 -23.72 16.05 26.10
N ASN A 241 -23.12 15.58 25.00
CA ASN A 241 -21.68 15.63 24.73
C ASN A 241 -21.34 16.50 23.52
N LYS A 242 -21.91 17.70 23.43
CA LYS A 242 -21.78 18.62 22.27
C LYS A 242 -20.33 18.92 21.85
N GLU A 243 -19.40 18.95 22.79
CA GLU A 243 -17.97 19.19 22.51
C GLU A 243 -17.28 17.96 21.89
N LEU A 244 -17.70 16.75 22.24
CA LEU A 244 -17.18 15.47 21.74
C LEU A 244 -17.92 14.99 20.48
N ALA A 245 -19.11 15.54 20.23
CA ALA A 245 -19.98 15.25 19.10
C ALA A 245 -19.77 16.23 17.93
N ARG A 246 -18.51 16.59 17.64
CA ARG A 246 -18.14 17.46 16.51
C ARG A 246 -17.55 16.66 15.35
N PRO A 247 -17.68 17.12 14.08
CA PRO A 247 -17.04 16.48 12.93
C PRO A 247 -15.51 16.30 13.07
N GLU A 248 -14.87 17.21 13.80
CA GLU A 248 -13.42 17.26 14.03
C GLU A 248 -12.97 16.38 15.21
N ALA A 249 -13.87 16.08 16.17
CA ALA A 249 -13.61 15.33 17.39
C ALA A 249 -13.57 13.81 17.16
N ARG A 250 -12.72 13.37 16.22
CA ARG A 250 -12.66 11.97 15.77
C ARG A 250 -11.99 11.04 16.77
N ASP A 251 -11.08 11.55 17.58
CA ASP A 251 -10.32 10.74 18.54
C ASP A 251 -11.20 10.29 19.72
N SER A 252 -12.15 11.12 20.15
CA SER A 252 -13.12 10.82 21.22
C SER A 252 -14.21 9.83 20.84
N VAL A 253 -14.26 9.42 19.57
CA VAL A 253 -15.26 8.47 19.03
C VAL A 253 -14.60 7.27 18.37
N THR A 254 -13.36 6.97 18.72
CA THR A 254 -12.68 5.77 18.24
C THR A 254 -13.15 4.53 18.98
N VAL A 255 -13.30 3.42 18.25
CA VAL A 255 -13.74 2.13 18.79
C VAL A 255 -13.03 0.97 18.08
N PRO A 256 -12.88 -0.20 18.74
CA PRO A 256 -12.33 -1.38 18.10
C PRO A 256 -13.34 -1.98 17.11
N HIS A 257 -12.83 -2.61 16.05
CA HIS A 257 -13.67 -3.32 15.09
C HIS A 257 -14.22 -4.63 15.67
N SER A 258 -15.54 -4.73 15.80
CA SER A 258 -16.17 -5.87 16.48
C SER A 258 -16.65 -6.96 15.52
N LEU A 259 -17.35 -6.59 14.45
CA LEU A 259 -18.09 -7.51 13.58
C LEU A 259 -17.44 -7.69 12.21
N PHE A 260 -17.61 -8.89 11.63
CA PHE A 260 -17.04 -9.28 10.35
C PHE A 260 -18.01 -10.18 9.59
N ILE A 261 -17.89 -10.21 8.27
CA ILE A 261 -18.49 -11.28 7.45
C ILE A 261 -17.35 -12.18 6.95
N SER A 262 -17.44 -13.47 7.22
CA SER A 262 -16.48 -14.47 6.72
C SER A 262 -16.55 -14.55 5.19
N LYS A 263 -15.53 -15.10 4.52
CA LYS A 263 -15.59 -15.39 3.08
C LYS A 263 -16.85 -16.19 2.68
N GLY A 264 -17.26 -17.15 3.51
CA GLY A 264 -18.50 -17.91 3.31
C GLY A 264 -19.78 -17.21 3.79
N GLY A 265 -19.81 -15.88 3.98
CA GLY A 265 -21.07 -15.18 4.28
C GLY A 265 -21.65 -15.35 5.68
N ARG A 266 -20.87 -15.76 6.69
CA ARG A 266 -21.32 -15.86 8.09
C ARG A 266 -20.99 -14.60 8.86
N LEU A 267 -21.91 -14.12 9.71
CA LEU A 267 -21.66 -13.04 10.65
C LEU A 267 -20.73 -13.55 11.75
N GLN A 268 -19.64 -12.84 12.00
CA GLN A 268 -18.63 -13.22 12.99
C GLN A 268 -18.35 -12.07 13.96
N LEU A 269 -18.18 -12.41 15.24
CA LEU A 269 -17.69 -11.51 16.27
C LEU A 269 -16.23 -11.85 16.57
N ARG A 270 -15.37 -10.83 16.61
CA ARG A 270 -13.99 -10.99 17.08
C ARG A 270 -13.98 -11.08 18.60
N VAL A 271 -13.52 -12.20 19.14
CA VAL A 271 -13.46 -12.48 20.57
C VAL A 271 -12.10 -13.09 20.96
N ARG A 272 -11.76 -12.99 22.23
CA ARG A 272 -10.57 -13.57 22.82
C ARG A 272 -10.89 -14.96 23.37
N ARG A 273 -10.02 -15.90 23.04
CA ARG A 273 -9.94 -17.25 23.62
C ARG A 273 -8.64 -17.34 24.43
N SER A 274 -8.48 -18.42 25.19
CA SER A 274 -7.29 -18.64 26.04
C SER A 274 -5.96 -18.60 25.26
N HIS A 275 -6.01 -18.89 23.95
CA HIS A 275 -4.85 -18.92 23.04
C HIS A 275 -4.78 -17.71 22.08
N GLY A 276 -5.58 -16.66 22.32
CA GLY A 276 -5.58 -15.41 21.55
C GLY A 276 -6.90 -15.08 20.85
N TRP A 277 -6.85 -14.06 19.99
CA TRP A 277 -8.03 -13.55 19.29
C TRP A 277 -8.49 -14.48 18.15
N ARG A 278 -9.80 -14.71 18.07
CA ARG A 278 -10.47 -15.52 17.04
C ARG A 278 -11.76 -14.84 16.59
N LYS A 279 -12.21 -15.17 15.39
CA LYS A 279 -13.53 -14.78 14.88
C LYS A 279 -14.48 -15.95 15.06
N LEU A 280 -15.53 -15.77 15.86
CA LEU A 280 -16.54 -16.80 16.08
C LEU A 280 -17.83 -16.43 15.34
N GLU A 281 -18.48 -17.43 14.77
CA GLU A 281 -19.82 -17.24 14.18
C GLU A 281 -20.80 -16.81 15.27
N VAL A 282 -21.52 -15.72 14.99
CA VAL A 282 -22.61 -15.23 15.81
C VAL A 282 -23.81 -16.16 15.65
N GLY A 283 -24.52 -16.46 16.74
CA GLY A 283 -25.73 -17.28 16.70
C GLY A 283 -26.73 -16.80 15.65
N SER A 284 -27.28 -17.73 14.85
CA SER A 284 -28.24 -17.43 13.79
C SER A 284 -29.64 -17.23 14.36
N HIS A 285 -29.87 -16.06 14.98
CA HIS A 285 -31.18 -15.68 15.54
C HIS A 285 -31.37 -14.15 15.46
N PRO A 286 -32.55 -13.62 15.09
CA PRO A 286 -32.79 -12.18 14.94
C PRO A 286 -32.44 -11.38 16.20
N LEU A 287 -32.93 -11.79 17.37
CA LEU A 287 -32.60 -11.15 18.67
C LEU A 287 -31.10 -11.12 19.00
N ILE A 288 -30.36 -12.17 18.64
CA ILE A 288 -28.92 -12.19 18.89
C ILE A 288 -28.23 -11.13 18.01
N TRP A 289 -28.64 -11.06 16.73
CA TRP A 289 -28.12 -10.06 15.81
C TRP A 289 -28.47 -8.65 16.25
N SER A 290 -29.73 -8.39 16.63
CA SER A 290 -30.18 -7.06 17.06
C SER A 290 -29.47 -6.61 18.34
N LYS A 291 -29.35 -7.46 19.37
CA LYS A 291 -28.60 -7.14 20.60
C LYS A 291 -27.13 -6.83 20.32
N ILE A 292 -26.42 -7.71 19.61
CA ILE A 292 -24.98 -7.53 19.34
C ILE A 292 -24.73 -6.28 18.49
N VAL A 293 -25.55 -6.04 17.48
CA VAL A 293 -25.43 -4.85 16.63
C VAL A 293 -25.76 -3.58 17.42
N THR A 294 -26.76 -3.63 18.30
CA THR A 294 -27.10 -2.51 19.21
C THR A 294 -25.92 -2.19 20.12
N TRP A 295 -25.28 -3.20 20.71
CA TRP A 295 -24.10 -2.98 21.53
C TRP A 295 -22.90 -2.48 20.71
N ALA A 296 -22.74 -2.99 19.48
CA ALA A 296 -21.66 -2.59 18.59
C ALA A 296 -21.81 -1.15 18.10
N LEU A 297 -23.04 -0.69 17.87
CA LEU A 297 -23.34 0.66 17.39
C LEU A 297 -23.65 1.65 18.53
N SER A 298 -23.63 1.25 19.79
CA SER A 298 -23.81 2.16 20.92
C SER A 298 -22.61 3.12 21.06
N PRO A 299 -22.79 4.33 21.60
CA PRO A 299 -21.69 5.29 21.82
C PRO A 299 -20.51 4.68 22.60
N PRO A 300 -19.24 5.14 22.36
CA PRO A 300 -18.03 4.53 22.94
C PRO A 300 -18.08 4.34 24.46
N ASN A 301 -18.57 5.36 25.18
CA ASN A 301 -18.63 5.37 26.64
C ASN A 301 -19.93 4.77 27.21
N HIS A 302 -20.83 4.25 26.36
CA HIS A 302 -22.11 3.71 26.79
C HIS A 302 -21.92 2.34 27.47
N PRO A 303 -22.65 2.02 28.57
CA PRO A 303 -22.49 0.76 29.30
C PRO A 303 -22.63 -0.50 28.44
N GLN A 304 -23.46 -0.47 27.39
CA GLN A 304 -23.64 -1.62 26.50
C GLN A 304 -22.50 -1.80 25.50
N ARG A 305 -21.85 -0.71 25.08
CA ARG A 305 -20.62 -0.81 24.29
C ARG A 305 -19.51 -1.41 25.13
N GLN A 306 -19.37 -0.95 26.38
CA GLN A 306 -18.46 -1.54 27.36
C GLN A 306 -18.78 -3.02 27.63
N ARG A 307 -20.08 -3.39 27.70
CA ARG A 307 -20.54 -4.78 27.82
C ARG A 307 -20.04 -5.62 26.64
N LEU A 308 -20.19 -5.15 25.40
CA LEU A 308 -19.67 -5.85 24.23
C LEU A 308 -18.15 -6.03 24.30
N THR A 309 -17.42 -4.96 24.62
CA THR A 309 -15.96 -5.02 24.79
C THR A 309 -15.55 -6.09 25.81
N CYS A 310 -16.26 -6.14 26.94
CA CYS A 310 -16.05 -7.15 27.98
C CYS A 310 -16.36 -8.58 27.51
N ILE A 311 -17.48 -8.76 26.77
CA ILE A 311 -17.83 -10.03 26.14
C ILE A 311 -16.73 -10.49 25.17
N GLN A 312 -16.23 -9.57 24.35
CA GLN A 312 -15.15 -9.84 23.41
C GLN A 312 -13.84 -10.21 24.11
N GLN A 313 -13.53 -9.62 25.26
CA GLN A 313 -12.25 -9.82 25.96
C GLN A 313 -12.20 -11.04 26.87
N SER A 314 -13.33 -11.41 27.50
CA SER A 314 -13.28 -12.28 28.70
C SER A 314 -14.30 -13.42 28.74
N THR A 315 -15.49 -13.28 28.12
CA THR A 315 -16.55 -14.28 28.29
C THR A 315 -16.22 -15.61 27.59
N PHE A 316 -15.49 -15.55 26.47
CA PHE A 316 -15.10 -16.73 25.68
C PHE A 316 -13.74 -17.32 26.09
N ALA A 317 -13.05 -16.73 27.07
CA ALA A 317 -11.77 -17.20 27.59
C ALA A 317 -11.94 -17.73 29.01
N ASP A 318 -11.01 -18.59 29.43
CA ASP A 318 -10.96 -19.07 30.81
C ASP A 318 -10.64 -17.90 31.75
N SER A 319 -11.23 -17.90 32.95
CA SER A 319 -11.06 -16.84 33.96
C SER A 319 -9.60 -16.56 34.32
N ASP A 320 -8.75 -17.57 34.15
CA ASP A 320 -7.35 -17.54 34.55
C ASP A 320 -6.42 -17.10 33.41
N SER A 321 -6.95 -16.73 32.24
CA SER A 321 -6.16 -16.26 31.09
C SER A 321 -6.03 -14.72 31.07
N PRO A 322 -4.95 -14.13 31.60
CA PRO A 322 -4.81 -12.67 31.69
C PRO A 322 -4.64 -12.03 30.31
N MET A 323 -5.25 -10.86 30.11
CA MET A 323 -5.20 -10.13 28.83
C MET A 323 -3.80 -9.77 28.36
N ILE A 324 -2.91 -9.50 29.31
CA ILE A 324 -1.49 -9.29 29.10
C ILE A 324 -0.77 -10.37 29.91
N GLY A 325 -0.12 -11.28 29.20
CA GLY A 325 0.63 -12.39 29.81
C GLY A 325 1.83 -11.91 30.63
N PRO A 326 2.37 -12.76 31.53
CA PRO A 326 3.52 -12.42 32.35
C PRO A 326 4.77 -12.10 31.51
N ASP A 327 4.97 -12.76 30.37
CA ASP A 327 6.07 -12.48 29.45
C ASP A 327 5.98 -11.09 28.85
N GLU A 328 4.79 -10.68 28.40
CA GLU A 328 4.57 -9.33 27.85
C GLU A 328 4.79 -8.25 28.92
N LYS A 329 4.37 -8.49 30.17
CA LYS A 329 4.68 -7.59 31.29
C LYS A 329 6.18 -7.45 31.53
N ARG A 330 6.92 -8.57 31.49
CA ARG A 330 8.38 -8.56 31.60
C ARG A 330 9.03 -7.80 30.45
N GLY A 331 8.56 -7.99 29.22
CA GLY A 331 9.11 -7.30 28.06
C GLY A 331 8.85 -5.79 28.05
N ILE A 332 7.69 -5.34 28.54
CA ILE A 332 7.44 -3.91 28.80
C ILE A 332 8.41 -3.39 29.87
N GLY A 333 8.65 -4.18 30.92
CA GLY A 333 9.63 -3.86 31.96
C GLY A 333 11.07 -3.73 31.42
N LEU A 334 11.48 -4.62 30.52
CA LEU A 334 12.79 -4.54 29.84
C LEU A 334 12.88 -3.26 29.01
N LEU A 335 11.87 -2.97 28.18
CA LEU A 335 11.83 -1.74 27.38
C LEU A 335 11.96 -0.49 28.26
N ARG A 336 11.22 -0.46 29.36
CA ARG A 336 11.29 0.62 30.35
C ARG A 336 12.70 0.76 30.91
N SER A 337 13.31 -0.34 31.34
CA SER A 337 14.68 -0.33 31.87
C SER A 337 15.68 0.20 30.84
N VAL A 338 15.57 -0.19 29.57
CA VAL A 338 16.46 0.26 28.50
C VAL A 338 16.33 1.77 28.28
N VAL A 339 15.10 2.27 28.15
CA VAL A 339 14.85 3.70 27.90
C VAL A 339 15.27 4.55 29.09
N GLU A 340 14.87 4.19 30.31
CA GLU A 340 15.20 4.96 31.52
C GLU A 340 16.70 4.89 31.88
N SER A 341 17.43 3.88 31.42
CA SER A 341 18.88 3.76 31.65
C SER A 341 19.75 4.62 30.72
N SER A 342 19.17 5.26 29.71
CA SER A 342 19.90 6.03 28.70
C SER A 342 19.40 7.46 28.61
N GLU A 343 20.29 8.44 28.74
CA GLU A 343 19.98 9.86 28.50
C GLU A 343 19.65 10.16 27.03
N MET A 344 19.96 9.22 26.12
CA MET A 344 19.78 9.36 24.68
C MET A 344 18.44 8.80 24.19
N ALA A 345 17.62 8.26 25.09
CA ALA A 345 16.29 7.75 24.79
C ALA A 345 15.24 8.39 25.69
N GLU A 346 14.12 8.82 25.12
CA GLU A 346 12.99 9.36 25.87
C GLU A 346 11.66 8.92 25.26
N ILE A 347 10.63 8.79 26.08
CA ILE A 347 9.26 8.59 25.59
C ILE A 347 8.68 9.93 25.14
N GLU A 348 7.96 9.88 24.03
CA GLU A 348 7.13 10.97 23.50
C GLU A 348 5.66 10.53 23.60
N PRO A 349 4.96 10.82 24.72
CA PRO A 349 3.62 10.26 24.99
C PRO A 349 2.58 10.64 23.92
N ASP A 350 2.57 11.90 23.46
CA ASP A 350 1.59 12.36 22.47
C ASP A 350 1.76 11.66 21.11
N LEU A 351 2.98 11.27 20.76
CA LEU A 351 3.28 10.56 19.52
C LEU A 351 3.21 9.04 19.69
N LYS A 352 2.94 8.55 20.90
CA LYS A 352 3.00 7.12 21.26
C LYS A 352 4.28 6.45 20.72
N SER A 353 5.40 7.17 20.83
CA SER A 353 6.67 6.79 20.22
C SER A 353 7.83 7.00 21.19
N ILE A 354 8.96 6.35 20.91
CA ILE A 354 10.21 6.51 21.64
C ILE A 354 11.16 7.31 20.76
N LYS A 355 11.64 8.45 21.25
CA LYS A 355 12.72 9.18 20.61
C LYS A 355 14.05 8.56 21.04
N VAL A 356 14.86 8.20 20.07
CA VAL A 356 16.19 7.60 20.29
C VAL A 356 17.22 8.42 19.53
N THR A 357 18.25 8.90 20.20
CA THR A 357 19.38 9.59 19.58
C THR A 357 20.56 8.63 19.52
N GLY A 358 21.00 8.31 18.30
CA GLY A 358 22.10 7.38 18.10
C GLY A 358 23.46 8.00 18.32
N THR A 359 24.50 7.16 18.39
CA THR A 359 25.91 7.57 18.41
C THR A 359 26.33 8.49 17.27
N SER A 360 25.63 8.46 16.12
CA SER A 360 25.86 9.40 15.01
C SER A 360 25.40 10.83 15.31
N GLY A 361 24.65 11.06 16.39
CA GLY A 361 23.99 12.32 16.72
C GLY A 361 22.61 12.49 16.07
N LEU A 362 22.18 11.58 15.19
CA LEU A 362 20.85 11.63 14.58
C LEU A 362 19.78 11.06 15.53
N SER A 363 18.59 11.66 15.50
CA SER A 363 17.43 11.19 16.26
C SER A 363 16.43 10.44 15.39
N TYR A 364 15.82 9.41 15.97
CA TYR A 364 14.84 8.52 15.37
C TYR A 364 13.60 8.44 16.26
N LEU A 365 12.44 8.21 15.66
CA LEU A 365 11.18 7.90 16.32
C LEU A 365 10.83 6.43 16.10
N VAL A 366 10.74 5.67 17.18
CA VAL A 366 10.35 4.26 17.18
C VAL A 366 8.91 4.16 17.68
N THR A 367 7.99 3.74 16.82
CA THR A 367 6.57 3.59 17.14
C THR A 367 6.20 2.11 17.18
N PRO A 368 5.84 1.55 18.35
CA PRO A 368 5.32 0.19 18.44
C PRO A 368 4.00 0.05 17.67
N GLY A 369 3.83 -1.03 16.91
CA GLY A 369 2.64 -1.21 16.06
C GLY A 369 2.95 -1.83 14.71
N SER A 370 2.05 -1.68 13.73
CA SER A 370 2.26 -2.30 12.42
C SER A 370 3.28 -1.50 11.59
N GLY A 371 4.45 -2.07 11.34
CA GLY A 371 5.51 -1.48 10.53
C GLY A 371 5.71 -2.13 9.16
N GLY A 372 6.70 -1.62 8.42
CA GLY A 372 7.09 -2.15 7.12
C GLY A 372 7.50 -3.63 7.18
N HIS A 373 7.21 -4.38 6.13
CA HIS A 373 7.52 -5.82 6.05
C HIS A 373 6.90 -6.68 7.19
N GLY A 374 5.83 -6.20 7.82
CA GLY A 374 5.12 -6.92 8.88
C GLY A 374 5.84 -6.91 10.24
N SER A 375 6.76 -5.95 10.46
CA SER A 375 7.35 -5.72 11.77
C SER A 375 6.31 -5.19 12.76
N ARG A 376 6.57 -5.40 14.05
CA ARG A 376 5.77 -4.94 15.20
C ARG A 376 6.18 -3.56 15.70
N PHE A 377 6.92 -2.83 14.89
CA PHE A 377 7.32 -1.44 15.12
C PHE A 377 7.62 -0.76 13.78
N SER A 378 7.50 0.57 13.74
CA SER A 378 8.00 1.41 12.65
C SER A 378 9.07 2.36 13.16
N VAL A 379 10.10 2.58 12.35
CA VAL A 379 11.18 3.52 12.68
C VAL A 379 11.24 4.61 11.63
N TRP A 380 11.22 5.85 12.08
CA TRP A 380 11.31 7.03 11.23
C TRP A 380 12.42 7.98 11.69
N PRO A 381 13.09 8.68 10.77
CA PRO A 381 13.92 9.81 11.15
C PRO A 381 13.10 10.89 11.83
N LYS A 382 13.66 11.53 12.87
CA LYS A 382 13.01 12.69 13.49
C LYS A 382 12.92 13.85 12.48
N GLY A 383 11.74 14.46 12.40
CA GLY A 383 11.46 15.63 11.58
C GLY A 383 12.10 16.90 12.13
N ARG A 384 12.03 17.98 11.35
CA ARG A 384 12.61 19.29 11.74
C ARG A 384 11.81 20.00 12.84
N ASN A 385 10.53 19.66 12.98
CA ASN A 385 9.61 20.25 13.95
C ASN A 385 8.51 19.25 14.32
N ARG A 386 7.73 19.58 15.36
CA ARG A 386 6.65 18.73 15.89
C ARG A 386 5.60 18.38 14.84
N ALA A 387 5.24 19.32 13.96
CA ALA A 387 4.28 19.07 12.88
C ALA A 387 4.79 18.02 11.88
N ALA A 388 6.08 18.09 11.52
CA ALA A 388 6.71 17.09 10.67
C ALA A 388 6.81 15.73 11.38
N ASP A 389 7.06 15.70 12.69
CA ASP A 389 7.05 14.45 13.48
C ASP A 389 5.66 13.79 13.45
N ILE A 390 4.59 14.57 13.66
CA ILE A 390 3.20 14.10 13.59
C ILE A 390 2.90 13.50 12.22
N GLU A 391 3.22 14.20 11.14
CA GLU A 391 3.01 13.67 9.79
C GLU A 391 3.87 12.43 9.51
N THR A 392 5.07 12.36 10.07
CA THR A 392 5.98 11.23 9.89
C THR A 392 5.49 9.95 10.60
N VAL A 393 5.06 10.06 11.86
CA VAL A 393 4.44 8.96 12.60
C VAL A 393 3.14 8.52 11.93
N ARG A 394 2.41 9.47 11.34
CA ARG A 394 1.29 9.20 10.44
C ARG A 394 1.73 8.85 9.01
N GLY A 395 2.90 8.25 8.78
CA GLY A 395 3.34 7.72 7.48
C GLY A 395 3.30 8.68 6.28
N ARG A 396 3.22 10.00 6.52
CA ARG A 396 3.22 11.10 5.55
C ARG A 396 4.52 11.92 5.61
N GLY A 397 5.54 11.37 6.27
CA GLY A 397 6.85 11.98 6.38
C GLY A 397 7.52 12.15 5.02
N HIS A 398 8.28 13.22 4.85
CA HIS A 398 9.04 13.49 3.63
C HIS A 398 10.32 12.63 3.54
N ALA A 399 10.82 12.17 4.69
CA ALA A 399 11.95 11.25 4.75
C ALA A 399 11.45 9.80 4.69
N PRO A 400 12.14 8.91 3.95
CA PRO A 400 11.79 7.49 3.92
C PRO A 400 11.97 6.85 5.31
N PRO A 401 11.15 5.85 5.67
CA PRO A 401 11.28 5.13 6.94
C PRO A 401 12.58 4.30 6.98
N ILE A 402 13.07 4.05 8.18
CA ILE A 402 14.19 3.14 8.41
C ILE A 402 13.64 1.71 8.48
N CYS A 403 13.77 0.95 7.39
CA CYS A 403 13.32 -0.43 7.36
C CYS A 403 14.28 -1.34 8.14
N ILE A 404 13.87 -1.76 9.34
CA ILE A 404 14.53 -2.80 10.12
C ILE A 404 13.67 -4.06 10.05
N VAL A 405 14.18 -5.10 9.41
CA VAL A 405 13.45 -6.36 9.22
C VAL A 405 13.62 -7.24 10.45
N GLU A 406 12.50 -7.70 11.04
CA GLU A 406 12.58 -8.65 12.15
C GLU A 406 13.15 -9.99 11.67
N THR A 407 14.27 -10.40 12.26
CA THR A 407 14.83 -11.74 12.08
C THR A 407 13.91 -12.80 12.70
N PRO A 408 14.01 -14.08 12.30
CA PRO A 408 13.22 -15.16 12.91
C PRO A 408 13.35 -15.22 14.43
N ASP A 409 14.54 -14.93 14.98
CA ASP A 409 14.78 -14.90 16.42
C ASP A 409 14.09 -13.71 17.10
N LEU A 410 14.11 -12.53 16.48
CA LEU A 410 13.41 -11.35 17.01
C LEU A 410 11.88 -11.57 17.02
N LYS A 411 11.34 -12.27 16.01
CA LYS A 411 9.92 -12.64 15.92
C LYS A 411 9.47 -13.59 17.03
N ARG A 412 10.38 -14.35 17.65
CA ARG A 412 10.07 -15.24 18.78
C ARG A 412 9.92 -14.49 20.10
N LEU A 413 10.51 -13.30 20.21
CA LEU A 413 10.41 -12.47 21.41
C LEU A 413 9.03 -11.83 21.55
N VAL A 414 8.66 -11.46 22.77
CA VAL A 414 7.48 -10.62 23.03
C VAL A 414 7.65 -9.21 22.46
N ALA A 415 6.54 -8.47 22.30
CA ALA A 415 6.59 -7.18 21.62
C ALA A 415 7.52 -6.17 22.32
N GLY A 416 7.50 -6.14 23.65
CA GLY A 416 8.39 -5.27 24.45
C GLY A 416 9.88 -5.53 24.20
N ASP A 417 10.30 -6.80 24.23
CA ASP A 417 11.69 -7.20 23.98
C ASP A 417 12.14 -6.85 22.55
N ALA A 418 11.25 -7.03 21.57
CA ALA A 418 11.55 -6.70 20.19
C ALA A 418 11.77 -5.19 19.99
N VAL A 419 10.88 -4.36 20.57
CA VAL A 419 11.03 -2.90 20.54
C VAL A 419 12.28 -2.47 21.31
N ALA A 420 12.56 -3.06 22.48
CA ALA A 420 13.75 -2.76 23.26
C ALA A 420 15.04 -3.07 22.47
N SER A 421 15.05 -4.19 21.76
CA SER A 421 16.18 -4.58 20.89
C SER A 421 16.44 -3.57 19.78
N VAL A 422 15.37 -3.01 19.19
CA VAL A 422 15.47 -1.97 18.15
C VAL A 422 15.97 -0.66 18.74
N VAL A 423 15.46 -0.26 19.91
CA VAL A 423 15.95 0.93 20.62
C VAL A 423 17.45 0.81 20.90
N MET A 424 17.91 -0.33 21.43
CA MET A 424 19.33 -0.59 21.65
C MET A 424 20.15 -0.53 20.35
N ALA A 425 19.64 -1.09 19.25
CA ALA A 425 20.31 -1.03 17.96
C ALA A 425 20.44 0.40 17.42
N LEU A 426 19.46 1.26 17.68
CA LEU A 426 19.48 2.66 17.26
C LEU A 426 20.32 3.55 18.17
N LEU A 427 20.44 3.21 19.46
CA LEU A 427 21.38 3.89 20.37
C LEU A 427 22.82 3.75 19.84
N ASP A 428 23.22 2.56 19.38
CA ASP A 428 24.49 2.31 18.68
C ASP A 428 24.32 2.23 17.15
N ASP A 429 23.71 3.26 16.57
CA ASP A 429 23.42 3.32 15.12
C ASP A 429 24.67 3.24 14.23
N MET A 430 25.84 3.69 14.70
CA MET A 430 27.09 3.64 13.94
C MET A 430 27.64 2.23 13.77
N SER A 431 27.41 1.34 14.74
CA SER A 431 27.66 -0.09 14.58
C SER A 431 26.55 -0.75 13.77
N SER A 432 25.29 -0.44 14.08
CA SER A 432 24.12 -1.05 13.46
C SER A 432 23.97 -0.75 11.96
N ARG A 433 24.47 0.39 11.46
CA ARG A 433 24.48 0.74 10.03
C ARG A 433 25.23 -0.28 9.15
N ARG A 434 26.10 -1.10 9.73
CA ARG A 434 26.80 -2.17 8.98
C ARG A 434 25.84 -3.28 8.54
N ARG A 435 24.71 -3.45 9.25
CA ARG A 435 23.71 -4.50 9.01
C ARG A 435 22.36 -3.95 8.54
N ILE A 436 22.11 -2.65 8.68
CA ILE A 436 20.85 -2.01 8.29
C ILE A 436 21.11 -1.00 7.17
N ASP A 437 20.82 -1.39 5.94
CA ASP A 437 21.13 -0.58 4.74
C ASP A 437 20.37 0.75 4.70
N THR A 438 19.11 0.77 5.12
CA THR A 438 18.28 1.98 5.17
C THR A 438 18.81 3.00 6.18
N LEU A 439 19.30 2.52 7.32
CA LEU A 439 19.96 3.32 8.34
C LEU A 439 21.29 3.90 7.80
N ARG A 440 22.12 3.06 7.16
CA ARG A 440 23.37 3.51 6.52
C ARG A 440 23.12 4.61 5.51
N ASN A 441 22.14 4.41 4.61
CA ASN A 441 21.80 5.37 3.58
C ASN A 441 21.26 6.68 4.19
N HIS A 442 20.47 6.59 5.26
CA HIS A 442 19.97 7.77 5.97
C HIS A 442 21.12 8.58 6.57
N ILE A 443 22.00 7.94 7.36
CA ILE A 443 23.17 8.60 7.98
C ILE A 443 24.03 9.25 6.89
N SER A 444 24.42 8.50 5.86
CA SER A 444 25.28 9.04 4.79
C SER A 444 24.63 10.21 4.03
N ARG A 445 23.32 10.16 3.79
CA ARG A 445 22.61 11.26 3.14
C ARG A 445 22.59 12.50 4.02
N THR A 446 22.23 12.36 5.29
CA THR A 446 22.16 13.50 6.22
C THR A 446 23.52 14.14 6.42
N THR A 447 24.58 13.33 6.62
CA THR A 447 25.95 13.86 6.72
C THR A 447 26.37 14.61 5.44
N ARG A 448 25.99 14.11 4.26
CA ARG A 448 26.29 14.81 3.00
C ARG A 448 25.53 16.14 2.90
N GLU A 449 24.25 16.17 3.24
CA GLU A 449 23.45 17.39 3.24
C GLU A 449 23.99 18.44 4.23
N GLU A 450 24.48 18.01 5.40
CA GLU A 450 25.14 18.90 6.37
C GLU A 450 26.45 19.46 5.83
N GLN A 451 27.28 18.62 5.20
CA GLN A 451 28.51 19.06 4.53
C GLN A 451 28.22 20.02 3.37
N GLU A 452 27.18 19.77 2.58
CA GLU A 452 26.75 20.65 1.48
C GLU A 452 26.20 21.98 1.99
N ARG A 453 25.49 22.01 3.14
CA ARG A 453 25.07 23.27 3.79
C ARG A 453 26.24 24.04 4.38
N ALA A 454 27.23 23.33 4.92
CA ALA A 454 28.43 23.95 5.46
C ALA A 454 29.38 24.48 4.37
N ASN A 455 29.33 23.91 3.15
CA ASN A 455 30.19 24.30 2.05
C ASN A 455 29.45 24.35 0.68
N PRO A 456 29.04 25.54 0.22
CA PRO A 456 28.31 25.74 -1.05
C PRO A 456 29.04 25.26 -2.30
N GLU A 457 30.38 25.25 -2.30
CA GLU A 457 31.19 24.80 -3.45
C GLU A 457 31.09 23.30 -3.66
N ILE A 458 30.98 22.53 -2.57
CA ILE A 458 30.78 21.07 -2.62
C ILE A 458 29.39 20.75 -3.21
N ALA A 459 28.37 21.55 -2.86
CA ALA A 459 27.03 21.39 -3.42
C ALA A 459 27.01 21.60 -4.95
N GLN A 460 27.64 22.67 -5.44
CA GLN A 460 27.77 22.92 -6.88
C GLN A 460 28.57 21.82 -7.61
N MET A 461 29.65 21.33 -7.00
CA MET A 461 30.44 20.24 -7.59
C MET A 461 29.65 18.92 -7.64
N ASN A 462 28.88 18.59 -6.60
CA ASN A 462 28.04 17.39 -6.57
C ASN A 462 26.89 17.48 -7.58
N GLU A 463 26.25 18.64 -7.71
CA GLU A 463 25.21 18.90 -8.70
C GLU A 463 25.76 18.79 -10.13
N ALA A 464 26.92 19.39 -10.41
CA ALA A 464 27.60 19.24 -11.70
C ALA A 464 27.96 17.77 -12.01
N ARG A 465 28.42 17.00 -11.01
CA ARG A 465 28.67 15.55 -11.16
C ARG A 465 27.38 14.78 -11.45
N TRP A 466 26.27 15.11 -10.80
CA TRP A 466 24.97 14.47 -11.03
C TRP A 466 24.44 14.75 -12.45
N PHE A 467 24.50 16.00 -12.90
CA PHE A 467 24.14 16.38 -14.27
C PHE A 467 25.02 15.68 -15.29
N ARG A 468 26.35 15.65 -15.09
CA ARG A 468 27.29 14.90 -15.96
C ARG A 468 26.96 13.41 -16.00
N ARG A 469 26.57 12.80 -14.88
CA ARG A 469 26.16 11.38 -14.83
C ARG A 469 24.87 11.12 -15.60
N ARG A 470 23.86 11.97 -15.46
CA ARG A 470 22.59 11.84 -16.21
C ARG A 470 22.78 12.09 -17.71
N LEU A 471 23.63 13.04 -18.08
CA LEU A 471 23.96 13.31 -19.48
C LEU A 471 24.71 12.12 -20.11
N ARG A 472 25.66 11.50 -19.39
CA ARG A 472 26.35 10.28 -19.82
C ARG A 472 25.41 9.06 -19.95
N GLN A 473 24.30 9.04 -19.22
CA GLN A 473 23.32 7.94 -19.27
C GLN A 473 22.14 8.22 -20.22
N ASN A 474 22.14 9.35 -20.94
CA ASN A 474 21.08 9.68 -21.88
C ASN A 474 21.29 8.94 -23.22
N ARG A 475 20.71 7.74 -23.33
CA ARG A 475 20.78 6.88 -24.53
C ARG A 475 20.25 7.53 -25.80
N VAL A 476 19.29 8.46 -25.68
CA VAL A 476 18.71 9.16 -26.83
C VAL A 476 19.69 10.18 -27.40
N ALA A 477 20.33 10.97 -26.53
CA ALA A 477 21.33 11.95 -26.95
C ALA A 477 22.59 11.30 -27.56
N ASP A 478 23.00 10.14 -27.03
CA ASP A 478 24.10 9.35 -27.61
C ASP A 478 23.76 8.86 -29.03
N ARG A 479 22.56 8.31 -29.21
CA ARG A 479 22.05 7.85 -30.50
C ARG A 479 21.96 8.97 -31.54
N VAL A 480 21.52 10.17 -31.14
CA VAL A 480 21.49 11.33 -32.05
C VAL A 480 22.90 11.70 -32.51
N ARG A 481 23.83 11.96 -31.57
CA ARG A 481 25.22 12.34 -31.91
C ARG A 481 25.91 11.30 -32.77
N ARG A 482 25.64 10.01 -32.51
CA ARG A 482 26.20 8.91 -33.29
C ARG A 482 25.95 9.09 -34.79
N TYR A 483 24.71 9.34 -35.19
CA TYR A 483 24.35 9.41 -36.60
C TYR A 483 24.49 10.83 -37.19
N THR A 484 24.40 11.89 -36.39
CA THR A 484 24.53 13.28 -36.88
C THR A 484 25.93 13.87 -36.79
N GLU A 485 26.85 13.25 -36.03
CA GLU A 485 28.22 13.74 -35.84
C GLU A 485 29.25 12.64 -36.17
N ALA A 486 29.16 11.47 -35.52
CA ALA A 486 30.18 10.43 -35.64
C ALA A 486 30.25 9.83 -37.07
N PHE A 487 29.12 9.42 -37.64
CA PHE A 487 29.05 8.90 -39.00
C PHE A 487 29.46 9.93 -40.08
N PRO A 488 29.00 11.19 -40.01
CA PRO A 488 29.48 12.24 -40.91
C PRO A 488 30.98 12.49 -40.82
N LEU A 489 31.58 12.42 -39.63
CA LEU A 489 33.04 12.56 -39.47
C LEU A 489 33.79 11.39 -40.13
N LEU A 490 33.31 10.15 -39.96
CA LEU A 490 33.87 8.99 -40.64
C LEU A 490 33.76 9.13 -42.16
N TRP A 491 32.59 9.55 -42.66
CA TRP A 491 32.35 9.79 -44.08
C TRP A 491 33.33 10.85 -44.65
N GLY A 492 33.49 11.97 -43.96
CA GLY A 492 34.43 13.01 -44.35
C GLY A 492 35.89 12.55 -44.33
N ALA A 493 36.26 11.62 -43.44
CA ALA A 493 37.59 11.02 -43.43
C ALA A 493 37.82 10.11 -44.65
N LEU A 494 36.86 9.22 -44.95
CA LEU A 494 36.92 8.33 -46.11
C LEU A 494 37.09 9.07 -47.44
N LEU A 495 36.45 10.24 -47.57
CA LEU A 495 36.53 11.08 -48.77
C LEU A 495 37.87 11.80 -48.94
N ARG A 496 38.61 12.05 -47.85
CA ARG A 496 39.81 12.91 -47.83
C ARG A 496 41.15 12.18 -47.79
N LEU A 497 41.18 10.93 -47.33
CA LEU A 497 42.43 10.15 -47.23
C LEU A 497 43.12 9.95 -48.60
N PRO A 498 44.44 9.88 -48.71
CA PRO A 498 45.10 9.80 -50.01
C PRO A 498 44.77 8.50 -50.78
N LEU A 499 44.97 8.51 -52.11
CA LEU A 499 44.92 7.28 -52.90
C LEU A 499 46.08 6.36 -52.47
N GLY A 500 45.83 5.05 -52.43
CA GLY A 500 46.77 4.04 -51.91
C GLY A 500 46.73 3.88 -50.39
N GLU A 501 45.95 4.68 -49.67
CA GLU A 501 45.70 4.51 -48.24
C GLU A 501 45.02 3.16 -47.97
N ARG A 502 45.30 2.57 -46.81
CA ARG A 502 44.75 1.27 -46.40
C ARG A 502 43.90 1.39 -45.15
N MET A 503 42.80 0.65 -45.11
CA MET A 503 41.86 0.59 -44.01
C MET A 503 41.58 -0.86 -43.63
N ILE A 504 41.57 -1.15 -42.33
CA ILE A 504 41.15 -2.44 -41.79
C ILE A 504 39.68 -2.31 -41.35
N PHE A 505 38.81 -3.21 -41.80
CA PHE A 505 37.40 -3.29 -41.34
C PHE A 505 37.06 -4.65 -40.72
N GLY A 506 37.50 -4.84 -39.49
CA GLY A 506 37.37 -6.10 -38.76
C GLY A 506 35.95 -6.47 -38.29
N ALA A 507 35.87 -7.61 -37.62
CA ALA A 507 34.66 -8.08 -36.94
C ALA A 507 34.29 -7.18 -35.75
N MET A 508 33.00 -7.14 -35.37
CA MET A 508 32.55 -6.40 -34.19
C MET A 508 33.09 -7.07 -32.92
N ARG A 509 33.85 -6.33 -32.10
CA ARG A 509 34.46 -6.82 -30.85
C ARG A 509 34.02 -5.98 -29.66
N GLY A 510 32.73 -6.05 -29.32
CA GLY A 510 32.20 -5.38 -28.13
C GLY A 510 32.42 -3.86 -28.14
N ASP A 511 33.25 -3.37 -27.21
CA ASP A 511 33.52 -1.94 -27.01
C ASP A 511 34.75 -1.44 -27.80
N GLU A 512 35.48 -2.33 -28.49
CA GLU A 512 36.71 -2.00 -29.22
C GLU A 512 36.43 -1.45 -30.63
N PRO A 513 37.23 -0.46 -31.12
CA PRO A 513 37.21 -0.04 -32.52
C PRO A 513 37.51 -1.19 -33.46
N ASN A 514 36.79 -1.25 -34.58
CA ASN A 514 36.95 -2.28 -35.60
C ASN A 514 37.19 -1.70 -37.00
N ILE A 515 37.41 -0.39 -37.07
CA ILE A 515 37.85 0.35 -38.25
C ILE A 515 39.06 1.19 -37.84
N SER A 516 40.14 1.05 -38.59
CA SER A 516 41.37 1.83 -38.45
C SER A 516 42.02 2.03 -39.81
N PHE A 517 42.84 3.08 -39.93
CA PHE A 517 43.55 3.45 -41.14
C PHE A 517 45.06 3.43 -40.88
N ASP A 518 45.87 3.11 -41.88
CA ASP A 518 47.33 3.07 -41.73
C ASP A 518 47.92 4.50 -41.60
N GLY A 519 47.34 5.47 -42.31
CA GLY A 519 47.85 6.83 -42.47
C GLY A 519 47.25 7.89 -41.54
N CYS A 520 46.33 7.54 -40.63
CA CYS A 520 45.78 8.46 -39.63
C CYS A 520 45.36 7.77 -38.32
N GLN A 521 45.09 8.57 -37.28
CA GLN A 521 44.64 8.09 -35.97
C GLN A 521 43.12 7.91 -35.90
N THR A 522 42.42 8.00 -37.03
CA THR A 522 40.98 7.78 -37.09
C THR A 522 40.66 6.34 -36.72
N GLN A 523 39.88 6.17 -35.66
CA GLN A 523 39.35 4.87 -35.26
C GLN A 523 37.84 4.96 -35.13
N PHE A 524 37.14 3.94 -35.60
CA PHE A 524 35.69 3.89 -35.53
C PHE A 524 35.22 2.48 -35.16
N ARG A 525 34.16 2.41 -34.36
CA ARG A 525 33.53 1.15 -33.97
C ARG A 525 32.19 0.99 -34.65
N THR A 526 31.75 -0.21 -34.98
CA THR A 526 30.38 -0.47 -35.46
C THR A 526 29.56 -1.22 -34.42
N ARG A 527 28.33 -0.77 -34.15
CA ARG A 527 27.45 -1.29 -33.07
C ARG A 527 26.45 -2.34 -33.54
N ASN A 528 26.04 -2.30 -34.81
CA ASN A 528 25.01 -3.18 -35.35
C ASN A 528 25.22 -3.44 -36.86
N MET A 529 24.37 -4.28 -37.45
CA MET A 529 24.45 -4.62 -38.88
C MET A 529 23.98 -3.48 -39.81
N ALA A 530 23.14 -2.56 -39.34
CA ALA A 530 22.73 -1.39 -40.14
C ALA A 530 23.94 -0.45 -40.36
N GLU A 531 24.68 -0.14 -39.30
CA GLU A 531 25.92 0.63 -39.34
C GLU A 531 26.94 -0.01 -40.31
N ARG A 532 27.11 -1.33 -40.27
CA ARG A 532 28.02 -2.03 -41.19
C ARG A 532 27.58 -1.93 -42.66
N ARG A 533 26.28 -2.06 -42.94
CA ARG A 533 25.74 -1.91 -44.29
C ARG A 533 25.96 -0.50 -44.84
N ALA A 534 25.74 0.51 -44.00
CA ALA A 534 26.03 1.90 -44.35
C ALA A 534 27.52 2.09 -44.69
N ILE A 535 28.42 1.52 -43.89
CA ILE A 535 29.88 1.64 -44.14
C ILE A 535 30.30 0.89 -45.41
N TYR A 536 29.73 -0.28 -45.72
CA TYR A 536 30.02 -0.94 -47.00
C TYR A 536 29.65 -0.08 -48.19
N ARG A 537 28.49 0.61 -48.12
CA ARG A 537 28.07 1.55 -49.14
C ARG A 537 29.01 2.76 -49.22
N MET A 538 29.38 3.33 -48.08
CA MET A 538 30.37 4.40 -48.02
C MET A 538 31.69 4.02 -48.71
N LEU A 539 32.21 2.81 -48.45
CA LEU A 539 33.47 2.36 -49.06
C LEU A 539 33.37 2.25 -50.59
N GLU A 540 32.29 1.63 -51.08
CA GLU A 540 32.01 1.48 -52.50
C GLU A 540 31.98 2.86 -53.21
N ASP A 541 31.24 3.81 -52.66
CA ASP A 541 31.01 5.11 -53.30
C ASP A 541 32.19 6.10 -53.14
N SER A 542 33.02 5.92 -52.11
CA SER A 542 34.21 6.76 -51.88
C SER A 542 35.50 6.23 -52.53
N GLY A 543 35.39 5.12 -53.29
CA GLY A 543 36.48 4.55 -54.09
C GLY A 543 37.42 3.60 -53.34
N TRP A 544 36.93 2.96 -52.28
CA TRP A 544 37.65 1.94 -51.52
C TRP A 544 37.30 0.55 -52.01
N VAL A 545 38.32 -0.24 -52.32
CA VAL A 545 38.16 -1.60 -52.84
C VAL A 545 38.86 -2.58 -51.90
N ARG A 546 38.29 -3.76 -51.74
CA ARG A 546 38.85 -4.81 -50.89
C ARG A 546 40.15 -5.36 -51.50
N ASP A 547 41.23 -5.31 -50.74
CA ASP A 547 42.57 -5.75 -51.16
C ASP A 547 42.84 -7.19 -50.70
N GLN A 548 42.38 -8.16 -51.48
CA GLN A 548 42.55 -9.58 -51.15
C GLN A 548 44.01 -10.05 -51.17
N ILE A 549 44.89 -9.32 -51.85
CA ILE A 549 46.32 -9.64 -51.92
C ILE A 549 46.96 -9.25 -50.58
N GLU A 550 46.72 -8.02 -50.11
CA GLU A 550 47.22 -7.55 -48.82
C GLU A 550 46.63 -8.35 -47.65
N GLU A 551 45.38 -8.81 -47.74
CA GLU A 551 44.76 -9.70 -46.73
C GLU A 551 45.59 -10.99 -46.52
N GLY A 552 46.11 -11.57 -47.60
CA GLY A 552 46.96 -12.77 -47.54
C GLY A 552 48.37 -12.48 -47.01
N VAL A 553 48.88 -11.26 -47.20
CA VAL A 553 50.21 -10.85 -46.73
C VAL A 553 50.20 -10.53 -45.23
N ARG A 554 49.15 -9.86 -44.74
CA ARG A 554 49.02 -9.44 -43.33
C ARG A 554 48.33 -10.47 -42.42
N ASP A 555 47.82 -11.57 -42.98
CA ASP A 555 46.97 -12.55 -42.26
C ASP A 555 45.77 -11.89 -41.54
N GLU A 556 45.27 -10.79 -42.12
CA GLU A 556 44.13 -10.02 -41.61
C GLU A 556 43.06 -9.92 -42.69
N GLN A 557 41.81 -10.27 -42.34
CA GLN A 557 40.69 -10.19 -43.28
C GLN A 557 40.08 -8.79 -43.31
N ARG A 558 39.52 -8.42 -44.47
CA ARG A 558 38.78 -7.16 -44.72
C ARG A 558 39.68 -5.94 -44.70
N ILE A 559 40.76 -6.01 -45.47
CA ILE A 559 41.61 -4.87 -45.78
C ILE A 559 41.06 -4.20 -47.04
N TYR A 560 40.99 -2.87 -47.02
CA TYR A 560 40.55 -2.05 -48.13
C TYR A 560 41.67 -1.09 -48.53
N ILE A 561 41.83 -0.86 -49.82
CA ILE A 561 42.75 0.12 -50.39
C ILE A 561 41.96 1.17 -51.16
N ARG A 562 42.33 2.44 -51.02
CA ARG A 562 41.69 3.54 -51.75
C ARG A 562 42.25 3.63 -53.18
N THR A 563 41.48 3.22 -54.18
CA THR A 563 41.91 3.20 -55.59
C THR A 563 41.31 4.33 -56.42
N GLY A 564 40.22 4.94 -55.93
CA GLY A 564 39.54 6.04 -56.60
C GLY A 564 39.08 7.12 -55.63
N THR A 565 38.68 8.26 -56.18
CA THR A 565 38.16 9.36 -55.37
C THR A 565 36.66 9.26 -55.13
N GLY A 566 35.92 8.47 -55.92
CA GLY A 566 34.45 8.44 -55.94
C GLY A 566 33.83 9.49 -56.88
N GLU A 567 32.51 9.53 -56.97
CA GLU A 567 31.78 10.54 -57.77
C GLU A 567 31.87 11.95 -57.16
N ARG A 568 31.69 13.00 -57.98
CA ARG A 568 31.75 14.39 -57.52
C ARG A 568 30.49 14.81 -56.77
N ASP A 569 29.32 14.38 -57.24
CA ASP A 569 28.03 14.59 -56.59
C ASP A 569 27.66 13.32 -55.81
N LEU A 570 27.60 13.43 -54.49
CA LEU A 570 27.28 12.33 -53.58
C LEU A 570 25.83 12.43 -53.09
N GLY A 571 24.99 13.25 -53.72
CA GLY A 571 23.62 13.53 -53.29
C GLY A 571 22.74 12.30 -53.15
N GLU A 572 22.75 11.40 -54.13
CA GLU A 572 22.00 10.13 -54.07
C GLU A 572 22.63 9.14 -53.09
N VAL A 573 23.96 8.99 -53.16
CA VAL A 573 24.76 8.13 -52.27
C VAL A 573 24.45 8.42 -50.79
N VAL A 574 24.49 9.69 -50.41
CA VAL A 574 24.24 10.11 -49.02
C VAL A 574 22.79 9.87 -48.62
N ARG A 575 21.82 9.98 -49.54
CA ARG A 575 20.42 9.64 -49.24
C ARG A 575 20.25 8.16 -48.97
N GLU A 576 20.88 7.29 -49.76
CA GLU A 576 20.83 5.84 -49.55
C GLU A 576 21.49 5.43 -48.24
N ILE A 577 22.68 5.97 -47.94
CA ILE A 577 23.35 5.78 -46.64
C ILE A 577 22.44 6.22 -45.50
N SER A 578 21.77 7.38 -45.65
CA SER A 578 20.87 7.91 -44.64
C SER A 578 19.64 7.02 -44.43
N GLN A 579 19.05 6.49 -45.50
CA GLN A 579 17.91 5.55 -45.41
C GLN A 579 18.27 4.27 -44.65
N ILE A 580 19.52 3.80 -44.74
CA ILE A 580 20.00 2.63 -43.98
C ILE A 580 20.10 2.95 -42.47
N LEU A 581 20.45 4.18 -42.11
CA LEU A 581 20.71 4.62 -40.73
C LEU A 581 19.47 5.23 -40.04
N GLU A 582 18.52 5.79 -40.79
CA GLU A 582 17.32 6.45 -40.28
C GLU A 582 16.44 5.58 -39.34
N PRO A 583 16.27 4.26 -39.56
CA PRO A 583 15.56 3.40 -38.62
C PRO A 583 16.14 3.42 -37.20
N GLU A 584 17.46 3.62 -37.07
CA GLU A 584 18.14 3.69 -35.78
C GLU A 584 17.86 5.01 -35.04
N LEU A 585 17.37 6.03 -35.74
CA LEU A 585 16.96 7.33 -35.21
C LEU A 585 15.45 7.41 -34.91
N MET A 586 14.71 6.31 -35.08
CA MET A 586 13.30 6.24 -34.71
C MET A 586 13.11 5.70 -33.28
N VAL A 587 12.12 6.24 -32.57
CA VAL A 587 11.55 5.67 -31.35
C VAL A 587 10.16 5.12 -31.68
N ASP A 588 9.93 3.85 -31.34
CA ASP A 588 8.68 3.12 -31.59
C ASP A 588 8.16 3.23 -33.04
N GLU A 589 9.09 3.28 -34.01
CA GLU A 589 8.82 3.39 -35.46
C GLU A 589 7.96 4.60 -35.87
N ARG A 590 7.82 5.60 -34.99
CA ARG A 590 6.88 6.72 -35.18
C ARG A 590 7.49 8.09 -34.96
N ILE A 591 8.49 8.19 -34.08
CA ILE A 591 9.06 9.48 -33.67
C ILE A 591 10.50 9.56 -34.15
N MET A 592 10.76 10.50 -35.06
CA MET A 592 12.11 10.84 -35.51
C MET A 592 12.84 11.65 -34.43
N LEU A 593 14.05 11.22 -34.04
CA LEU A 593 14.84 11.89 -33.00
C LEU A 593 15.55 13.16 -33.47
N ILE A 594 15.55 13.43 -34.78
CA ILE A 594 16.17 14.60 -35.41
C ILE A 594 15.12 15.43 -36.15
N GLN A 595 15.33 16.75 -36.20
CA GLN A 595 14.38 17.68 -36.84
C GLN A 595 14.55 17.80 -38.36
N ARG A 596 15.75 17.47 -38.87
CA ARG A 596 16.10 17.53 -40.30
C ARG A 596 16.32 16.12 -40.82
N GLN A 597 16.27 15.95 -42.15
CA GLN A 597 16.59 14.66 -42.77
C GLN A 597 18.07 14.32 -42.56
N LEU A 598 18.40 13.05 -42.31
CA LEU A 598 19.73 12.64 -41.86
C LEU A 598 20.83 13.00 -42.88
N TRP A 599 20.53 12.91 -44.17
CA TRP A 599 21.48 13.24 -45.24
C TRP A 599 21.99 14.70 -45.19
N THR A 600 21.28 15.60 -44.51
CA THR A 600 21.70 17.02 -44.38
C THR A 600 22.94 17.20 -43.49
N TYR A 601 23.29 16.19 -42.69
CA TYR A 601 24.46 16.21 -41.80
C TYR A 601 25.73 15.68 -42.48
N PHE A 602 25.62 15.07 -43.66
CA PHE A 602 26.73 14.48 -44.39
C PHE A 602 27.22 15.40 -45.51
N GLU A 603 28.50 15.27 -45.86
CA GLU A 603 29.08 15.95 -47.01
C GLU A 603 28.54 15.35 -48.32
N ARG A 604 28.00 16.23 -49.19
CA ARG A 604 27.34 15.86 -50.45
C ARG A 604 28.16 16.16 -51.70
N GLU A 605 29.19 16.98 -51.55
CA GLU A 605 30.17 17.23 -52.60
C GLU A 605 31.46 16.57 -52.19
N ASN A 606 32.04 15.81 -53.11
CA ASN A 606 33.27 15.10 -52.83
C ASN A 606 34.47 16.07 -52.81
N PRO A 607 35.12 16.27 -51.65
CA PRO A 607 36.27 17.18 -51.56
C PRO A 607 37.53 16.61 -52.22
N GLY A 608 37.55 15.31 -52.52
CA GLY A 608 38.75 14.60 -52.95
C GLY A 608 39.84 14.55 -51.86
N PRO A 609 41.03 13.99 -52.21
CA PRO A 609 42.15 13.90 -51.29
C PRO A 609 42.57 15.28 -50.75
N SER A 610 42.45 15.47 -49.44
CA SER A 610 42.74 16.73 -48.75
C SER A 610 42.97 16.52 -47.25
N ALA A 611 43.34 17.56 -46.51
CA ALA A 611 43.59 17.44 -45.08
C ALA A 611 42.31 17.09 -44.30
N LEU A 612 42.43 16.18 -43.32
CA LEU A 612 41.35 15.82 -42.41
C LEU A 612 40.86 17.04 -41.62
N LEU A 613 39.54 17.18 -41.47
CA LEU A 613 38.94 18.27 -40.70
C LEU A 613 39.06 18.03 -39.19
N PRO A 614 38.90 19.07 -38.36
CA PRO A 614 38.96 18.95 -36.91
C PRO A 614 38.03 17.85 -36.37
N GLY A 615 38.62 16.93 -35.60
CA GLY A 615 37.90 15.85 -34.95
C GLY A 615 37.75 14.56 -35.75
N MET A 616 38.25 14.51 -36.99
CA MET A 616 38.35 13.30 -37.81
C MET A 616 39.58 12.44 -37.45
N ASP A 617 40.70 13.06 -37.06
CA ASP A 617 41.97 12.37 -36.74
C ASP A 617 42.07 11.98 -35.25
N ARG A 618 41.16 11.12 -34.80
CA ARG A 618 41.08 10.56 -33.44
C ARG A 618 40.09 9.39 -33.40
N GLU A 619 39.95 8.74 -32.25
CA GLU A 619 38.82 7.83 -32.01
C GLU A 619 37.48 8.59 -32.04
N ILE A 620 36.57 8.13 -32.92
CA ILE A 620 35.24 8.68 -33.13
C ILE A 620 34.22 7.72 -32.47
N ALA A 621 33.62 8.14 -31.35
CA ALA A 621 32.80 7.28 -30.46
C ALA A 621 31.28 7.33 -30.70
#